data_AF-A0A1J9PG86-F1
#
_entry.id   AF-A0A1J9PG86-F1
#
_cell.length_a   1.000
_cell.length_b   1.000
_cell.length_c   1.000
_cell.angle_alpha   90.00
_cell.angle_beta   90.00
_cell.angle_gamma   90.00
#
_symmetry.space_group_name_H-M   'P 1'
#
loop_
_entity.id
_entity.type
_entity.pdbx_description
1 polymer ?
#
loop_
_entity_poly.entity_id
_entity_poly.type
_entity_poly.pdbx_seq_one_letter_code
_entity_poly.pdbx_strand_id
1 'polypeptide(L)'
;MYSRVYPLTLLRRPSSLFLILTFLVTLHCYRQITNNRSYIAAPWVRHTSREISRLAYLPSFPQGVPKPPGSNYSRALIVPRLQKEDTSWISAELKDVEEFIYVVDDPSAPLHPPLNKGHEAMVYLTYLIDHYNNLPDVMIFMHSHHVSWHNEEALAFNAVELINRLSNERVMRDGYMNLRCNWGPGCPDWLHLGKTELDPGKQEEVILAKAWTELFPHVEPPAVLAQACCAQFAISRERALAIPKSRYIFYRDWILHTELSDYISGRVWEYLWQVVFAGQSVFCPEQHVCYCDGFGLCFGGAKGMDQYFGLIYQKRDQQRDLEKWRKLAKVIEEAEKEGKSAAEIDKMERPEAGKDKVMEREIEEKKRRLEIMVEAAKQKGKDPGIRAAEAGRRWKKGDGF
;
A
#
# COMPACT_ATOMS: atom_id res chain seq x y z
N MET A 1 -2.96 -76.78 -53.68
CA MET A 1 -4.15 -76.34 -52.94
C MET A 1 -3.72 -75.21 -52.02
N TYR A 2 -3.61 -73.98 -52.54
CA TYR A 2 -3.19 -72.80 -51.78
C TYR A 2 -4.05 -71.62 -52.22
N SER A 3 -4.76 -71.04 -51.25
CA SER A 3 -5.72 -69.96 -51.44
C SER A 3 -5.12 -68.62 -50.97
N ARG A 4 -5.37 -67.62 -51.82
CA ARG A 4 -5.64 -66.19 -51.55
C ARG A 4 -4.54 -65.28 -50.99
N VAL A 5 -4.17 -64.36 -51.86
CA VAL A 5 -3.54 -63.05 -51.65
C VAL A 5 -4.59 -62.00 -51.28
N TYR A 6 -4.28 -61.10 -50.33
CA TYR A 6 -4.83 -59.74 -50.22
C TYR A 6 -3.69 -58.76 -49.82
N PRO A 7 -3.71 -57.50 -50.29
CA PRO A 7 -2.63 -56.54 -50.07
C PRO A 7 -2.81 -55.72 -48.79
N LEU A 8 -1.71 -55.42 -48.09
CA LEU A 8 -1.67 -54.43 -47.01
C LEU A 8 -1.66 -53.02 -47.60
N THR A 9 -2.72 -52.28 -47.33
CA THR A 9 -2.94 -50.88 -47.69
C THR A 9 -2.10 -49.93 -46.82
N LEU A 10 -1.50 -48.94 -47.49
CA LEU A 10 -0.85 -47.77 -46.90
C LEU A 10 -1.82 -47.01 -45.97
N LEU A 11 -1.48 -46.89 -44.69
CA LEU A 11 -2.13 -45.95 -43.77
C LEU A 11 -1.59 -44.53 -44.01
N ARG A 12 -2.43 -43.72 -44.65
CA ARG A 12 -2.29 -42.27 -44.83
C ARG A 12 -2.58 -41.58 -43.48
N ARG A 13 -1.67 -40.70 -43.05
CA ARG A 13 -1.76 -39.87 -41.82
C ARG A 13 -3.06 -39.02 -41.78
N PRO A 14 -3.72 -38.84 -40.62
CA PRO A 14 -4.73 -37.78 -40.46
C PRO A 14 -4.04 -36.50 -39.96
N SER A 15 -3.58 -35.66 -40.89
CA SER A 15 -3.01 -34.33 -40.60
C SER A 15 -4.06 -33.29 -40.21
N SER A 16 -5.35 -33.58 -40.38
CA SER A 16 -6.46 -32.66 -40.14
C SER A 16 -6.80 -32.48 -38.66
N LEU A 17 -6.71 -33.54 -37.84
CA LEU A 17 -6.98 -33.46 -36.40
C LEU A 17 -5.95 -32.61 -35.66
N PHE A 18 -4.67 -32.69 -36.06
CA PHE A 18 -3.61 -31.89 -35.46
C PHE A 18 -3.78 -30.41 -35.80
N LEU A 19 -4.16 -30.10 -37.06
CA LEU A 19 -4.44 -28.73 -37.49
C LEU A 19 -5.63 -28.12 -36.74
N ILE A 20 -6.71 -28.88 -36.55
CA ILE A 20 -7.88 -28.42 -35.78
C ILE A 20 -7.52 -28.17 -34.31
N LEU A 21 -6.73 -29.06 -33.70
CA LEU A 21 -6.30 -28.90 -32.31
C LEU A 21 -5.39 -27.67 -32.15
N THR A 22 -4.45 -27.45 -33.07
CA THR A 22 -3.60 -26.24 -33.06
C THR A 22 -4.41 -24.96 -33.27
N PHE A 23 -5.46 -24.99 -34.10
CA PHE A 23 -6.34 -23.84 -34.29
C PHE A 23 -7.17 -23.53 -33.05
N LEU A 24 -7.69 -24.55 -32.36
CA LEU A 24 -8.45 -24.34 -31.12
C LEU A 24 -7.58 -23.84 -29.97
N VAL A 25 -6.35 -24.37 -29.84
CA VAL A 25 -5.38 -23.91 -28.84
C VAL A 25 -4.93 -22.48 -29.13
N THR A 26 -4.62 -22.14 -30.38
CA THR A 26 -4.25 -20.75 -30.75
C THR A 26 -5.42 -19.79 -30.59
N LEU A 27 -6.66 -20.19 -30.91
CA LEU A 27 -7.85 -19.38 -30.66
C LEU A 27 -8.10 -19.18 -29.16
N HIS A 28 -7.88 -20.21 -28.33
CA HIS A 28 -8.01 -20.10 -26.88
C HIS A 28 -6.91 -19.23 -26.26
N CYS A 29 -5.66 -19.39 -26.70
CA CYS A 29 -4.54 -18.52 -26.32
C CYS A 29 -4.76 -17.08 -26.79
N TYR A 30 -5.27 -16.86 -28.01
CA TYR A 30 -5.62 -15.54 -28.51
C TYR A 30 -6.73 -14.91 -27.66
N ARG A 31 -7.77 -15.67 -27.31
CA ARG A 31 -8.86 -15.19 -26.44
C ARG A 31 -8.38 -14.85 -25.02
N GLN A 32 -7.46 -15.64 -24.47
CA GLN A 32 -6.81 -15.35 -23.20
C GLN A 32 -5.91 -14.11 -23.27
N ILE A 33 -5.14 -13.96 -24.35
CA ILE A 33 -4.28 -12.79 -24.58
C ILE A 33 -5.13 -11.53 -24.81
N THR A 34 -6.26 -11.60 -25.52
CA THR A 34 -7.18 -10.47 -25.69
C THR A 34 -7.91 -10.11 -24.40
N ASN A 35 -8.27 -11.10 -23.57
CA ASN A 35 -8.87 -10.86 -22.26
C ASN A 35 -7.86 -10.27 -21.25
N ASN A 36 -6.57 -10.63 -21.35
CA ASN A 36 -5.48 -10.04 -20.55
C ASN A 36 -4.95 -8.70 -21.10
N ARG A 37 -5.37 -8.27 -22.30
CA ARG A 37 -4.96 -6.99 -22.92
C ARG A 37 -5.90 -5.82 -22.65
N SER A 38 -6.80 -5.93 -21.68
CA SER A 38 -7.65 -4.81 -21.25
C SER A 38 -6.93 -3.74 -20.40
N TYR A 39 -5.60 -3.79 -20.29
CA TYR A 39 -4.76 -2.72 -19.73
C TYR A 39 -4.12 -1.85 -20.83
N ILE A 40 -4.84 -1.63 -21.94
CA ILE A 40 -4.55 -0.47 -22.79
C ILE A 40 -5.27 0.70 -22.14
N ALA A 41 -4.49 1.64 -21.60
CA ALA A 41 -4.97 2.91 -21.08
C ALA A 41 -6.01 3.51 -22.05
N ALA A 42 -7.27 3.50 -21.62
CA ALA A 42 -8.30 4.27 -22.30
C ALA A 42 -7.84 5.74 -22.29
N PRO A 43 -7.93 6.45 -23.43
CA PRO A 43 -7.69 7.89 -23.43
C PRO A 43 -8.64 8.52 -22.42
N TRP A 44 -8.09 9.26 -21.46
CA TRP A 44 -8.81 10.01 -20.44
C TRP A 44 -10.03 10.69 -21.04
N VAL A 45 -11.18 10.04 -20.90
CA VAL A 45 -12.46 10.72 -21.01
C VAL A 45 -12.43 11.69 -19.85
N ARG A 46 -12.35 12.99 -20.15
CA ARG A 46 -12.66 14.03 -19.18
C ARG A 46 -14.01 13.67 -18.61
N HIS A 47 -14.02 13.10 -17.40
CA HIS A 47 -15.23 12.95 -16.62
C HIS A 47 -15.71 14.36 -16.33
N THR A 48 -16.60 14.84 -17.19
CA THR A 48 -17.47 15.97 -16.93
C THR A 48 -18.22 15.67 -15.64
N SER A 49 -17.74 16.29 -14.57
CA SER A 49 -18.52 16.81 -13.43
C SER A 49 -19.82 16.06 -13.16
N ARG A 50 -19.71 14.89 -12.53
CA ARG A 50 -20.74 14.36 -11.64
C ARG A 50 -20.23 14.23 -10.20
N GLU A 51 -19.13 14.92 -9.90
CA GLU A 51 -18.54 15.01 -8.57
C GLU A 51 -19.23 16.08 -7.71
N ILE A 52 -19.13 15.87 -6.39
CA ILE A 52 -19.39 16.82 -5.29
C ILE A 52 -20.85 16.97 -4.81
N SER A 53 -21.61 15.89 -4.57
CA SER A 53 -22.89 16.05 -3.83
C SER A 53 -23.25 14.99 -2.78
N ARG A 54 -22.33 14.12 -2.34
CA ARG A 54 -22.69 13.04 -1.39
C ARG A 54 -21.88 12.93 -0.09
N LEU A 55 -21.09 13.94 0.26
CA LEU A 55 -20.49 14.08 1.61
C LEU A 55 -20.73 15.48 2.18
N ALA A 56 -21.82 16.15 1.80
CA ALA A 56 -22.13 17.52 2.22
C ALA A 56 -22.28 17.72 3.74
N TYR A 57 -22.41 16.63 4.49
CA TYR A 57 -22.49 16.64 5.96
C TYR A 57 -21.15 16.38 6.66
N LEU A 58 -20.09 16.01 5.93
CA LEU A 58 -18.74 15.99 6.49
C LEU A 58 -18.19 17.43 6.48
N PRO A 59 -17.39 17.81 7.49
CA PRO A 59 -16.87 19.17 7.56
C PRO A 59 -16.13 19.53 6.27
N SER A 60 -16.51 20.65 5.65
CA SER A 60 -15.69 21.23 4.59
C SER A 60 -14.44 21.79 5.28
N PHE A 61 -13.31 21.14 5.04
CA PHE A 61 -12.07 21.56 5.66
C PHE A 61 -11.35 22.56 4.75
N PRO A 62 -11.03 23.77 5.24
CA PRO A 62 -10.22 24.69 4.47
C PRO A 62 -8.84 24.07 4.21
N GLN A 63 -8.24 24.40 3.07
CA GLN A 63 -6.83 24.12 2.86
C GLN A 63 -6.03 24.88 3.91
N GLY A 64 -5.07 24.19 4.53
CA GLY A 64 -4.18 24.84 5.47
C GLY A 64 -3.11 25.65 4.74
N VAL A 65 -2.42 26.50 5.50
CA VAL A 65 -1.37 27.37 4.98
C VAL A 65 -0.05 26.94 5.62
N PRO A 66 0.92 26.44 4.84
CA PRO A 66 2.26 26.18 5.35
C PRO A 66 2.89 27.44 5.93
N LYS A 67 3.71 27.26 6.96
CA LYS A 67 4.57 28.34 7.49
C LYS A 67 5.56 28.81 6.41
N PRO A 68 6.10 30.04 6.53
CA PRO A 68 7.12 30.54 5.61
C PRO A 68 8.32 29.59 5.49
N PRO A 69 9.00 29.54 4.34
CA PRO A 69 10.17 28.68 4.14
C PRO A 69 11.23 28.88 5.23
N GLY A 70 11.77 27.77 5.75
CA GLY A 70 12.75 27.78 6.85
C GLY A 70 12.15 27.88 8.26
N SER A 71 10.82 27.92 8.38
CA SER A 71 10.14 27.84 9.69
C SER A 71 10.19 26.43 10.27
N ASN A 72 10.27 26.33 11.59
CA ASN A 72 10.15 25.06 12.29
C ASN A 72 8.69 24.68 12.52
N TYR A 73 8.43 23.36 12.48
CA TYR A 73 7.15 22.75 12.83
C TYR A 73 7.34 21.90 14.08
N SER A 74 6.45 22.02 15.07
CA SER A 74 6.39 21.03 16.14
C SER A 74 5.77 19.74 15.59
N ARG A 75 6.36 18.60 15.93
CA ARG A 75 5.95 17.29 15.44
C ARG A 75 5.73 16.37 16.63
N ALA A 76 4.68 15.56 16.59
CA ALA A 76 4.53 14.41 17.49
C ALA A 76 4.41 13.11 16.69
N LEU A 77 5.00 12.05 17.22
CA LEU A 77 4.87 10.68 16.73
C LEU A 77 4.08 9.85 17.75
N ILE A 78 2.94 9.34 17.33
CA ILE A 78 2.00 8.58 18.14
C ILE A 78 2.06 7.12 17.70
N VAL A 79 2.53 6.26 18.60
CA VAL A 79 2.83 4.86 18.30
C VAL A 79 2.18 3.96 19.35
N PRO A 80 1.18 3.14 18.97
CA PRO A 80 0.76 2.00 19.77
C PRO A 80 1.82 0.89 19.67
N ARG A 81 2.06 0.20 20.79
CA ARG A 81 2.91 -0.98 20.82
C ARG A 81 2.45 -1.99 21.86
N LEU A 82 2.85 -3.24 21.66
CA LEU A 82 2.83 -4.25 22.72
C LEU A 82 4.09 -4.13 23.60
N GLN A 83 4.04 -4.65 24.82
CA GLN A 83 5.20 -4.71 25.72
C GLN A 83 6.40 -5.40 25.07
N LYS A 84 6.17 -6.43 24.25
CA LYS A 84 7.23 -7.22 23.58
C LYS A 84 7.88 -6.55 22.36
N GLU A 85 7.26 -5.51 21.80
CA GLU A 85 7.77 -4.87 20.58
C GLU A 85 8.99 -3.99 20.90
N ASP A 86 9.76 -3.57 19.91
CA ASP A 86 10.89 -2.66 20.14
C ASP A 86 10.62 -1.31 19.48
N THR A 87 10.69 -0.25 20.27
CA THR A 87 10.55 1.14 19.85
C THR A 87 11.72 2.00 20.34
N SER A 88 12.81 1.40 20.81
CA SER A 88 14.01 2.12 21.26
C SER A 88 14.68 2.91 20.13
N TRP A 89 14.47 2.49 18.88
CA TRP A 89 14.91 3.21 17.68
C TRP A 89 14.31 4.62 17.55
N ILE A 90 13.12 4.87 18.12
CA ILE A 90 12.43 6.17 18.03
C ILE A 90 13.31 7.25 18.69
N SER A 91 13.63 7.09 19.96
CA SER A 91 14.45 8.05 20.70
C SER A 91 15.93 8.03 20.30
N ALA A 92 16.42 6.90 19.75
CA ALA A 92 17.81 6.78 19.32
C ALA A 92 18.10 7.46 17.96
N GLU A 93 17.14 7.43 17.02
CA GLU A 93 17.38 7.77 15.62
C GLU A 93 16.55 8.96 15.10
N LEU A 94 15.37 9.22 15.67
CA LEU A 94 14.56 10.37 15.28
C LEU A 94 15.00 11.64 16.00
N LYS A 95 14.88 12.76 15.28
CA LYS A 95 15.17 14.11 15.78
C LYS A 95 13.96 15.00 15.56
N ASP A 96 13.81 16.01 16.40
CA ASP A 96 12.80 17.05 16.26
C ASP A 96 11.35 16.50 16.18
N VAL A 97 11.07 15.44 16.93
CA VAL A 97 9.75 14.84 17.09
C VAL A 97 9.52 14.43 18.54
N GLU A 98 8.38 14.82 19.10
CA GLU A 98 7.93 14.41 20.42
C GLU A 98 7.30 13.01 20.34
N GLU A 99 7.72 12.10 21.21
CA GLU A 99 7.25 10.71 21.18
C GLU A 99 6.09 10.45 22.14
N PHE A 100 5.04 9.82 21.64
CA PHE A 100 3.88 9.36 22.40
C PHE A 100 3.70 7.86 22.17
N ILE A 101 4.42 7.07 22.97
CA ILE A 101 4.47 5.61 22.83
C ILE A 101 3.49 4.99 23.83
N TYR A 102 2.38 4.46 23.33
CA TYR A 102 1.34 3.83 24.16
C TYR A 102 1.57 2.32 24.23
N VAL A 103 1.67 1.78 25.45
CA VAL A 103 1.77 0.34 25.68
C VAL A 103 0.37 -0.22 25.91
N VAL A 104 -0.17 -0.91 24.90
CA VAL A 104 -1.61 -1.25 24.89
C VAL A 104 -1.96 -2.45 25.76
N ASP A 105 -1.00 -3.31 26.09
CA ASP A 105 -1.17 -4.52 26.89
C ASP A 105 -0.54 -4.43 28.29
N ASP A 106 -0.29 -3.20 28.78
CA ASP A 106 0.15 -2.90 30.15
C ASP A 106 -0.66 -1.75 30.76
N PRO A 107 -1.66 -2.03 31.61
CA PRO A 107 -2.45 -1.00 32.29
C PRO A 107 -1.67 -0.10 33.25
N SER A 108 -0.45 -0.48 33.62
CA SER A 108 0.41 0.32 34.49
C SER A 108 1.35 1.26 33.72
N ALA A 109 1.39 1.16 32.39
CA ALA A 109 2.23 2.00 31.57
C ALA A 109 1.80 3.48 31.67
N PRO A 110 2.75 4.43 31.68
CA PRO A 110 2.43 5.87 31.77
C PRO A 110 1.49 6.35 30.66
N LEU A 111 1.64 5.80 29.45
CA LEU A 111 0.73 6.01 28.33
C LEU A 111 0.06 4.67 27.99
N HIS A 112 -1.22 4.56 28.34
CA HIS A 112 -2.05 3.38 28.10
C HIS A 112 -3.44 3.83 27.63
N PRO A 113 -4.02 3.22 26.58
CA PRO A 113 -5.38 3.52 26.18
C PRO A 113 -6.40 3.03 27.23
N PRO A 114 -7.67 3.49 27.20
CA PRO A 114 -8.69 3.01 28.14
C PRO A 114 -8.96 1.50 28.09
N LEU A 115 -8.71 0.87 26.94
CA LEU A 115 -8.88 -0.56 26.73
C LEU A 115 -8.04 -1.01 25.52
N ASN A 116 -7.46 -2.21 25.56
CA ASN A 116 -6.79 -2.82 24.40
C ASN A 116 -7.82 -3.39 23.41
N LYS A 117 -8.45 -2.53 22.60
CA LYS A 117 -9.48 -2.90 21.62
C LYS A 117 -9.52 -1.91 20.45
N GLY A 118 -9.68 -2.40 19.22
CA GLY A 118 -9.67 -1.60 17.99
C GLY A 118 -8.26 -1.29 17.49
N HIS A 119 -7.27 -2.12 17.84
CA HIS A 119 -5.85 -1.93 17.53
C HIS A 119 -5.37 -0.48 17.73
N GLU A 120 -4.69 0.10 16.73
CA GLU A 120 -4.13 1.45 16.77
C GLU A 120 -5.17 2.56 16.92
N ALA A 121 -6.42 2.31 16.48
CA ALA A 121 -7.45 3.35 16.45
C ALA A 121 -7.79 3.86 17.86
N MET A 122 -7.77 2.98 18.87
CA MET A 122 -7.98 3.38 20.26
C MET A 122 -6.91 4.34 20.75
N VAL A 123 -5.65 4.06 20.44
CA VAL A 123 -4.53 4.91 20.83
C VAL A 123 -4.59 6.25 20.12
N TYR A 124 -4.83 6.25 18.81
CA TYR A 124 -4.91 7.48 18.02
C TYR A 124 -6.02 8.40 18.50
N LEU A 125 -7.21 7.85 18.76
CA LEU A 125 -8.34 8.61 19.30
C LEU A 125 -8.07 9.09 20.73
N THR A 126 -7.45 8.26 21.57
CA THR A 126 -7.10 8.63 22.95
C THR A 126 -6.13 9.81 22.96
N TYR A 127 -5.07 9.77 22.14
CA TYR A 127 -4.15 10.90 22.00
C TYR A 127 -4.87 12.19 21.59
N LEU A 128 -5.72 12.12 20.55
CA LEU A 128 -6.47 13.30 20.07
C LEU A 128 -7.39 13.89 21.15
N ILE A 129 -7.98 13.05 22.00
CA ILE A 129 -8.85 13.47 23.10
C ILE A 129 -8.02 14.12 24.22
N ASP A 130 -6.95 13.47 24.65
CA ASP A 130 -6.17 13.89 25.81
C ASP A 130 -5.37 15.16 25.52
N HIS A 131 -4.87 15.30 24.29
CA HIS A 131 -4.04 16.42 23.87
C HIS A 131 -4.79 17.49 23.05
N TYR A 132 -6.13 17.41 22.95
CA TYR A 132 -6.93 18.27 22.07
C TYR A 132 -6.61 19.78 22.17
N ASN A 133 -6.35 20.27 23.39
CA ASN A 133 -6.07 21.69 23.63
C ASN A 133 -4.59 22.07 23.45
N ASN A 134 -3.70 21.10 23.23
CA ASN A 134 -2.25 21.29 23.12
C ASN A 134 -1.63 20.33 22.08
N LEU A 135 -2.23 20.26 20.90
CA LEU A 135 -1.69 19.46 19.78
C LEU A 135 -0.35 20.07 19.28
N PRO A 136 0.49 19.36 18.53
CA PRO A 136 1.61 19.94 17.77
C PRO A 136 1.12 20.43 16.40
N ASP A 137 2.00 21.04 15.59
CA ASP A 137 1.64 21.45 14.22
C ASP A 137 1.35 20.24 13.33
N VAL A 138 2.16 19.19 13.46
CA VAL A 138 2.05 17.94 12.71
C VAL A 138 1.99 16.75 13.67
N MET A 139 0.94 15.95 13.56
CA MET A 139 0.80 14.67 14.29
C MET A 139 1.00 13.53 13.31
N ILE A 140 1.84 12.56 13.67
CA ILE A 140 2.18 11.40 12.85
C ILE A 140 1.71 10.16 13.60
N PHE A 141 0.79 9.42 13.02
CA PHE A 141 0.23 8.20 13.56
C PHE A 141 0.83 7.02 12.79
N MET A 142 1.52 6.11 13.48
CA MET A 142 2.32 5.09 12.83
C MET A 142 2.44 3.82 13.68
N HIS A 143 2.64 2.66 13.03
CA HIS A 143 2.96 1.42 13.72
C HIS A 143 4.38 1.43 14.33
N SER A 144 4.62 0.58 15.32
CA SER A 144 5.85 0.51 16.13
C SER A 144 7.11 0.00 15.39
N HIS A 145 6.95 -0.65 14.25
CA HIS A 145 8.03 -1.37 13.57
C HIS A 145 9.03 -0.44 12.87
N HIS A 146 10.32 -0.60 13.19
CA HIS A 146 11.41 0.15 12.54
C HIS A 146 11.50 -0.11 11.03
N VAL A 147 11.49 -1.38 10.62
CA VAL A 147 11.50 -1.80 9.20
C VAL A 147 10.27 -2.66 8.94
N SER A 148 9.39 -2.24 8.03
CA SER A 148 8.14 -2.96 7.77
C SER A 148 7.59 -2.73 6.38
N TRP A 149 6.86 -3.73 5.86
CA TRP A 149 6.21 -3.69 4.55
C TRP A 149 5.14 -2.58 4.42
N HIS A 150 4.66 -2.06 5.55
CA HIS A 150 3.75 -0.92 5.61
C HIS A 150 4.43 0.40 5.20
N ASN A 151 5.76 0.45 5.22
CA ASN A 151 6.57 1.61 4.80
C ASN A 151 6.98 1.51 3.33
N GLU A 152 7.62 2.56 2.83
CA GLU A 152 7.95 2.65 1.40
C GLU A 152 9.24 1.92 1.00
N GLU A 153 9.19 1.06 -0.02
CA GLU A 153 10.38 0.34 -0.55
C GLU A 153 11.45 1.32 -1.05
N ALA A 154 11.04 2.47 -1.60
CA ALA A 154 11.95 3.54 -2.01
C ALA A 154 12.76 4.14 -0.85
N LEU A 155 12.30 3.94 0.38
CA LEU A 155 12.98 4.31 1.62
C LEU A 155 13.43 3.06 2.39
N ALA A 156 13.67 1.95 1.67
CA ALA A 156 14.11 0.67 2.22
C ALA A 156 13.20 0.14 3.34
N PHE A 157 11.90 0.45 3.28
CA PHE A 157 10.92 0.09 4.32
C PHE A 157 11.22 0.67 5.72
N ASN A 158 12.12 1.65 5.80
CA ASN A 158 12.63 2.20 7.05
C ASN A 158 11.76 3.36 7.56
N ALA A 159 11.30 3.25 8.81
CA ALA A 159 10.44 4.23 9.47
C ALA A 159 11.14 5.57 9.71
N VAL A 160 12.42 5.55 10.09
CA VAL A 160 13.23 6.75 10.33
C VAL A 160 13.35 7.58 9.05
N GLU A 161 13.65 6.95 7.92
CA GLU A 161 13.69 7.63 6.62
C GLU A 161 12.31 8.19 6.23
N LEU A 162 11.24 7.43 6.45
CA LEU A 162 9.86 7.86 6.15
C LEU A 162 9.48 9.10 6.95
N ILE A 163 9.70 9.06 8.28
CA ILE A 163 9.36 10.16 9.19
C ILE A 163 10.25 11.38 8.90
N ASN A 164 11.57 11.23 8.76
CA ASN A 164 12.47 12.36 8.53
C ASN A 164 12.22 13.07 7.19
N ARG A 165 11.69 12.35 6.18
CA ARG A 165 11.39 12.91 4.86
C ARG A 165 9.99 13.45 4.70
N LEU A 166 9.07 13.11 5.60
CA LEU A 166 7.70 13.59 5.56
C LEU A 166 7.67 15.12 5.52
N SER A 167 7.13 15.69 4.44
CA SER A 167 7.00 17.13 4.29
C SER A 167 5.90 17.66 5.18
N ASN A 168 6.30 18.44 6.19
CA ASN A 168 5.35 19.15 7.04
C ASN A 168 4.48 20.09 6.21
N GLU A 169 5.03 20.77 5.21
CA GLU A 169 4.30 21.71 4.34
C GLU A 169 3.16 21.04 3.60
N ARG A 170 3.37 19.82 3.09
CA ARG A 170 2.30 19.05 2.49
C ARG A 170 1.22 18.68 3.51
N VAL A 171 1.61 18.19 4.69
CA VAL A 171 0.65 17.86 5.75
C VAL A 171 -0.15 19.10 6.16
N MET A 172 0.48 20.27 6.29
CA MET A 172 -0.19 21.52 6.63
C MET A 172 -1.15 21.96 5.54
N ARG A 173 -0.72 21.92 4.27
CA ARG A 173 -1.54 22.37 3.15
C ARG A 173 -2.77 21.48 2.93
N ASP A 174 -2.55 20.18 2.92
CA ASP A 174 -3.59 19.21 2.59
C ASP A 174 -4.42 18.83 3.84
N GLY A 175 -3.86 19.03 5.04
CA GLY A 175 -4.46 18.73 6.35
C GLY A 175 -4.42 17.24 6.73
N TYR A 176 -4.35 16.35 5.74
CA TYR A 176 -4.25 14.90 5.89
C TYR A 176 -3.32 14.32 4.83
N MET A 177 -2.44 13.43 5.23
CA MET A 177 -1.58 12.66 4.34
C MET A 177 -1.45 11.23 4.84
N ASN A 178 -1.86 10.26 4.04
CA ASN A 178 -1.49 8.86 4.26
C ASN A 178 0.03 8.71 4.05
N LEU A 179 0.72 8.05 4.99
CA LEU A 179 2.17 7.86 4.90
C LEU A 179 2.57 6.84 3.82
N ARG A 180 1.60 6.06 3.35
CA ARG A 180 1.77 5.08 2.28
C ARG A 180 1.32 5.66 0.94
N CYS A 181 2.25 5.69 0.00
CA CYS A 181 2.05 6.08 -1.40
C CYS A 181 1.82 4.87 -2.31
N ASN A 182 2.24 3.67 -1.90
CA ASN A 182 1.92 2.47 -2.67
C ASN A 182 0.41 2.14 -2.61
N TRP A 183 -0.25 2.01 -3.75
CA TRP A 183 -1.71 1.82 -3.82
C TRP A 183 -2.20 0.46 -3.29
N GLY A 184 -1.43 -0.62 -3.48
CA GLY A 184 -1.88 -1.96 -3.10
C GLY A 184 -1.38 -2.39 -1.73
N PRO A 185 -2.21 -2.85 -0.78
CA PRO A 185 -3.68 -2.91 -0.85
C PRO A 185 -4.33 -1.56 -0.56
N GLY A 186 -5.57 -1.39 -1.02
CA GLY A 186 -6.44 -0.28 -0.60
C GLY A 186 -6.89 0.71 -1.69
N CYS A 187 -6.14 0.87 -2.78
CA CYS A 187 -6.47 1.75 -3.91
C CYS A 187 -6.49 1.01 -5.26
N PRO A 188 -7.26 1.51 -6.25
CA PRO A 188 -8.23 2.60 -6.16
C PRO A 188 -9.62 2.15 -5.69
N ASP A 189 -9.83 0.83 -5.61
CA ASP A 189 -11.13 0.20 -5.39
C ASP A 189 -10.96 -0.96 -4.41
N TRP A 190 -11.38 -0.76 -3.15
CA TRP A 190 -11.03 -1.69 -2.07
C TRP A 190 -12.26 -2.26 -1.37
N LEU A 191 -12.98 -1.46 -0.58
CA LEU A 191 -14.10 -1.95 0.24
C LEU A 191 -15.44 -1.44 -0.29
N HIS A 192 -16.35 -2.37 -0.56
CA HIS A 192 -17.66 -2.09 -1.14
C HIS A 192 -18.75 -2.21 -0.07
N LEU A 193 -19.34 -1.07 0.30
CA LEU A 193 -20.40 -1.07 1.32
C LEU A 193 -21.67 -1.68 0.72
N GLY A 194 -22.21 -2.69 1.41
CA GLY A 194 -23.38 -3.44 0.96
C GLY A 194 -23.07 -4.81 0.39
N LYS A 195 -21.78 -5.18 0.27
CA LYS A 195 -21.40 -6.56 0.00
C LYS A 195 -21.75 -7.44 1.20
N THR A 196 -22.35 -8.59 0.95
CA THR A 196 -22.79 -9.54 1.99
C THR A 196 -21.96 -10.83 2.01
N GLU A 197 -21.21 -11.09 0.95
CA GLU A 197 -20.34 -12.25 0.83
C GLU A 197 -19.02 -12.01 1.57
N LEU A 198 -18.66 -12.94 2.44
CA LEU A 198 -17.43 -12.87 3.23
C LEU A 198 -16.21 -13.10 2.32
N ASP A 199 -15.32 -12.12 2.29
CA ASP A 199 -13.98 -12.24 1.70
C ASP A 199 -12.95 -12.41 2.83
N PRO A 200 -12.21 -13.54 2.89
CA PRO A 200 -11.20 -13.76 3.92
C PRO A 200 -10.11 -12.68 4.00
N GLY A 201 -9.84 -11.97 2.89
CA GLY A 201 -8.88 -10.87 2.82
C GLY A 201 -9.46 -9.50 3.19
N LYS A 202 -10.78 -9.39 3.35
CA LYS A 202 -11.52 -8.15 3.66
C LYS A 202 -12.71 -8.44 4.59
N GLN A 203 -12.44 -9.08 5.72
CA GLN A 203 -13.49 -9.56 6.63
C GLN A 203 -14.40 -8.44 7.13
N GLU A 204 -13.86 -7.23 7.24
CA GLU A 204 -14.60 -6.01 7.61
C GLU A 204 -15.67 -5.60 6.58
N GLU A 205 -15.54 -5.99 5.31
CA GLU A 205 -16.34 -5.47 4.19
C GLU A 205 -17.85 -5.68 4.40
N VAL A 206 -18.22 -6.84 4.94
CA VAL A 206 -19.63 -7.21 5.19
C VAL A 206 -20.26 -6.49 6.38
N ILE A 207 -19.44 -5.87 7.24
CA ILE A 207 -19.89 -5.15 8.45
C ILE A 207 -19.88 -3.64 8.24
N LEU A 208 -19.10 -3.14 7.27
CA LEU A 208 -18.91 -1.70 7.04
C LEU A 208 -20.21 -0.93 6.86
N ALA A 209 -21.22 -1.50 6.18
CA ALA A 209 -22.49 -0.80 6.01
C ALA A 209 -23.17 -0.50 7.36
N LYS A 210 -23.17 -1.47 8.29
CA LYS A 210 -23.71 -1.29 9.65
C LYS A 210 -22.85 -0.29 10.43
N ALA A 211 -21.55 -0.50 10.48
CA ALA A 211 -20.62 0.38 11.18
C ALA A 211 -20.70 1.83 10.67
N TRP A 212 -20.87 2.02 9.35
CA TRP A 212 -21.06 3.33 8.74
C TRP A 212 -22.30 4.04 9.28
N THR A 213 -23.44 3.36 9.33
CA THR A 213 -24.69 3.97 9.84
C THR A 213 -24.60 4.35 11.32
N GLU A 214 -23.81 3.61 12.10
CA GLU A 214 -23.58 3.93 13.51
C GLU A 214 -22.63 5.13 13.66
N LEU A 215 -21.55 5.18 12.88
CA LEU A 215 -20.52 6.22 12.96
C LEU A 215 -20.94 7.53 12.26
N PHE A 216 -21.71 7.45 11.18
CA PHE A 216 -22.12 8.56 10.33
C PHE A 216 -23.64 8.50 10.04
N PRO A 217 -24.50 8.61 11.06
CA PRO A 217 -25.94 8.33 10.95
C PRO A 217 -26.72 9.24 9.97
N HIS A 218 -26.15 10.36 9.56
CA HIS A 218 -26.75 11.31 8.62
C HIS A 218 -26.02 11.39 7.28
N VAL A 219 -25.11 10.45 7.01
CA VAL A 219 -24.32 10.39 5.78
C VAL A 219 -24.64 9.09 5.08
N GLU A 220 -25.09 9.15 3.82
CA GLU A 220 -25.32 7.94 3.04
C GLU A 220 -24.01 7.12 2.92
N PRO A 221 -24.07 5.78 3.07
CA PRO A 221 -22.93 4.92 2.80
C PRO A 221 -22.40 5.14 1.38
N PRO A 222 -21.10 5.43 1.19
CA PRO A 222 -20.51 5.49 -0.15
C PRO A 222 -20.49 4.09 -0.76
N ALA A 223 -20.50 4.00 -2.09
CA ALA A 223 -20.38 2.71 -2.77
C ALA A 223 -19.04 2.02 -2.49
N VAL A 224 -17.97 2.82 -2.38
CA VAL A 224 -16.59 2.34 -2.21
C VAL A 224 -15.87 3.18 -1.15
N LEU A 225 -15.12 2.50 -0.27
CA LEU A 225 -14.05 3.07 0.53
C LEU A 225 -12.70 2.59 -0.01
N ALA A 226 -11.82 3.54 -0.30
CA ALA A 226 -10.48 3.25 -0.81
C ALA A 226 -9.48 4.30 -0.33
N GLN A 227 -8.33 3.82 0.12
CA GLN A 227 -7.09 4.56 0.34
C GLN A 227 -5.96 3.55 0.46
N ALA A 228 -4.71 3.95 0.29
CA ALA A 228 -3.60 3.05 0.64
C ALA A 228 -3.74 2.58 2.10
N CYS A 229 -3.51 1.30 2.34
CA CYS A 229 -3.79 0.65 3.63
C CYS A 229 -3.07 1.26 4.85
N CYS A 230 -3.34 0.58 5.97
CA CYS A 230 -2.40 0.39 7.07
C CYS A 230 -2.42 1.48 8.16
N ALA A 231 -3.43 2.35 8.17
CA ALA A 231 -3.66 3.31 9.27
C ALA A 231 -2.40 4.10 9.71
N GLN A 232 -1.47 4.36 8.78
CA GLN A 232 -0.32 5.23 9.01
C GLN A 232 -0.56 6.53 8.27
N PHE A 233 -0.70 7.64 9.00
CA PHE A 233 -1.04 8.93 8.40
C PHE A 233 -0.50 10.08 9.25
N ALA A 234 -0.42 11.26 8.65
CA ALA A 234 -0.15 12.50 9.34
C ALA A 234 -1.28 13.50 9.13
N ILE A 235 -1.56 14.30 10.15
CA ILE A 235 -2.54 15.40 10.08
C ILE A 235 -1.97 16.68 10.66
N SER A 236 -2.48 17.80 10.19
CA SER A 236 -2.17 19.10 10.78
C SER A 236 -3.00 19.37 12.03
N ARG A 237 -2.50 20.27 12.88
CA ARG A 237 -3.24 20.82 14.02
C ARG A 237 -4.63 21.32 13.62
N GLU A 238 -4.69 22.14 12.57
CA GLU A 238 -5.93 22.77 12.10
C GLU A 238 -6.91 21.69 11.64
N ARG A 239 -6.42 20.62 11.02
CA ARG A 239 -7.27 19.50 10.61
C ARG A 239 -7.87 18.77 11.79
N ALA A 240 -7.08 18.51 12.83
CA ALA A 240 -7.57 17.87 14.05
C ALA A 240 -8.58 18.76 14.78
N LEU A 241 -8.30 20.06 14.90
CA LEU A 241 -9.18 21.02 15.60
C LEU A 241 -10.48 21.33 14.83
N ALA A 242 -10.51 21.11 13.52
CA ALA A 242 -11.74 21.24 12.74
C ALA A 242 -12.81 20.20 13.11
N ILE A 243 -12.44 19.14 13.84
CA ILE A 243 -13.35 18.15 14.38
C ILE A 243 -13.51 18.41 15.88
N PRO A 244 -14.73 18.64 16.39
CA PRO A 244 -14.95 18.87 17.82
C PRO A 244 -14.45 17.71 18.68
N LYS A 245 -13.86 17.99 19.84
CA LYS A 245 -13.38 16.96 20.79
C LYS A 245 -14.43 15.89 21.10
N SER A 246 -15.69 16.29 21.26
CA SER A 246 -16.82 15.37 21.51
C SER A 246 -17.01 14.33 20.41
N ARG A 247 -16.62 14.65 19.17
CA ARG A 247 -16.70 13.73 18.04
C ARG A 247 -15.62 12.64 18.13
N TYR A 248 -14.40 12.96 18.57
CA TYR A 248 -13.38 11.95 18.87
C TYR A 248 -13.79 11.05 20.02
N ILE A 249 -14.41 11.60 21.07
CA ILE A 249 -14.96 10.81 22.18
C ILE A 249 -16.01 9.84 21.65
N PHE A 250 -16.97 10.31 20.86
CA PHE A 250 -17.98 9.46 20.23
C PHE A 250 -17.37 8.32 19.41
N TYR A 251 -16.34 8.59 18.61
CA TYR A 251 -15.63 7.58 17.84
C TYR A 251 -14.93 6.54 18.71
N ARG A 252 -14.28 6.97 19.80
CA ARG A 252 -13.62 6.06 20.76
C ARG A 252 -14.66 5.21 21.48
N ASP A 253 -15.76 5.83 21.90
CA ASP A 253 -16.85 5.14 22.59
C ASP A 253 -17.50 4.09 21.69
N TRP A 254 -17.61 4.33 20.37
CA TRP A 254 -18.06 3.30 19.44
C TRP A 254 -17.15 2.06 19.47
N ILE A 255 -15.82 2.24 19.48
CA ILE A 255 -14.86 1.12 19.60
C ILE A 255 -15.05 0.39 20.94
N LEU A 256 -15.20 1.13 22.04
CA LEU A 256 -15.38 0.54 23.37
C LEU A 256 -16.64 -0.32 23.45
N HIS A 257 -17.76 0.17 22.95
CA HIS A 257 -19.08 -0.43 23.18
C HIS A 257 -19.57 -1.37 22.08
N THR A 258 -18.99 -1.34 20.88
CA THR A 258 -19.39 -2.26 19.80
C THR A 258 -19.15 -3.73 20.18
N GLU A 259 -20.01 -4.64 19.74
CA GLU A 259 -19.83 -6.09 19.93
C GLU A 259 -18.75 -6.69 19.01
N LEU A 260 -18.22 -5.89 18.08
CA LEU A 260 -17.15 -6.32 17.19
C LEU A 260 -15.87 -6.64 17.97
N SER A 261 -15.15 -7.64 17.49
CA SER A 261 -13.84 -7.99 18.03
C SER A 261 -12.84 -6.85 17.87
N ASP A 262 -11.76 -6.90 18.65
CA ASP A 262 -10.60 -6.01 18.51
C ASP A 262 -10.14 -5.91 17.05
N TYR A 263 -9.90 -7.06 16.42
CA TYR A 263 -9.49 -7.15 15.02
C TYR A 263 -10.48 -6.47 14.05
N ILE A 264 -11.76 -6.81 14.10
CA ILE A 264 -12.73 -6.28 13.13
C ILE A 264 -12.98 -4.78 13.34
N SER A 265 -13.10 -4.34 14.59
CA SER A 265 -13.29 -2.91 14.89
C SER A 265 -12.06 -2.08 14.46
N GLY A 266 -10.84 -2.60 14.62
CA GLY A 266 -9.63 -1.97 14.10
C GLY A 266 -9.61 -1.89 12.56
N ARG A 267 -9.97 -2.99 11.88
CA ARG A 267 -10.05 -3.06 10.41
C ARG A 267 -11.09 -2.11 9.82
N VAL A 268 -12.21 -1.88 10.52
CA VAL A 268 -13.18 -0.85 10.14
C VAL A 268 -12.51 0.53 10.14
N TRP A 269 -11.75 0.86 11.18
CA TRP A 269 -11.08 2.16 11.31
C TRP A 269 -9.94 2.38 10.30
N GLU A 270 -9.25 1.33 9.87
CA GLU A 270 -8.15 1.40 8.89
C GLU A 270 -8.55 2.18 7.61
N TYR A 271 -9.81 2.09 7.18
CA TYR A 271 -10.34 2.75 5.98
C TYR A 271 -11.37 3.84 6.26
N LEU A 272 -11.37 4.41 7.47
CA LEU A 272 -12.20 5.56 7.84
C LEU A 272 -11.40 6.84 8.12
N TRP A 273 -10.08 6.76 8.27
CA TRP A 273 -9.26 7.94 8.53
C TRP A 273 -9.35 9.00 7.42
N GLN A 274 -9.36 8.61 6.16
CA GLN A 274 -9.54 9.51 5.02
C GLN A 274 -10.96 10.11 4.97
N VAL A 275 -11.96 9.40 5.47
CA VAL A 275 -13.32 9.93 5.58
C VAL A 275 -13.35 11.02 6.65
N VAL A 276 -12.79 10.73 7.83
CA VAL A 276 -12.75 11.63 8.97
C VAL A 276 -11.91 12.88 8.67
N PHE A 277 -10.71 12.71 8.12
CA PHE A 277 -9.74 13.79 7.98
C PHE A 277 -9.62 14.37 6.58
N ALA A 278 -9.99 13.67 5.51
CA ALA A 278 -10.00 14.24 4.17
C ALA A 278 -11.41 14.53 3.65
N GLY A 279 -12.45 14.02 4.30
CA GLY A 279 -13.83 14.16 3.83
C GLY A 279 -14.08 13.43 2.51
N GLN A 280 -13.32 12.37 2.22
CA GLN A 280 -13.38 11.62 0.97
C GLN A 280 -13.57 10.13 1.27
N SER A 281 -14.43 9.45 0.50
CA SER A 281 -14.56 7.98 0.61
C SER A 281 -13.44 7.25 -0.15
N VAL A 282 -13.00 7.83 -1.27
CA VAL A 282 -11.87 7.36 -2.09
C VAL A 282 -10.77 8.43 -2.03
N PHE A 283 -9.67 8.12 -1.35
CA PHE A 283 -8.48 8.97 -1.24
C PHE A 283 -7.27 8.21 -1.79
N CYS A 284 -7.08 8.28 -3.11
CA CYS A 284 -6.02 7.57 -3.83
C CYS A 284 -5.21 8.55 -4.67
N PRO A 285 -4.37 9.39 -4.04
CA PRO A 285 -3.55 10.34 -4.79
C PRO A 285 -2.62 9.60 -5.74
N GLU A 286 -2.30 10.26 -6.86
CA GLU A 286 -1.32 9.77 -7.81
C GLU A 286 0.00 9.45 -7.10
N GLN A 287 0.53 8.25 -7.33
CA GLN A 287 1.69 7.76 -6.57
C GLN A 287 2.90 8.70 -6.73
N HIS A 288 3.14 9.18 -7.95
CA HIS A 288 4.24 10.09 -8.24
C HIS A 288 4.15 11.42 -7.47
N VAL A 289 2.94 11.97 -7.31
CA VAL A 289 2.68 13.14 -6.45
C VAL A 289 2.91 12.78 -4.99
N CYS A 290 2.41 11.62 -4.56
CA CYS A 290 2.55 11.18 -3.19
C CYS A 290 4.02 11.08 -2.75
N TYR A 291 4.86 10.41 -3.53
CA TYR A 291 6.28 10.26 -3.24
C TYR A 291 7.04 11.59 -3.35
N CYS A 292 6.79 12.35 -4.42
CA CYS A 292 7.54 13.59 -4.67
C CYS A 292 7.19 14.68 -3.66
N ASP A 293 5.90 15.02 -3.54
CA ASP A 293 5.48 16.10 -2.66
C ASP A 293 5.33 15.68 -1.20
N GLY A 294 5.30 14.38 -0.90
CA GLY A 294 5.23 13.86 0.47
C GLY A 294 6.58 13.61 1.09
N PHE A 295 7.50 13.02 0.33
CA PHE A 295 8.77 12.51 0.85
C PHE A 295 10.00 13.03 0.10
N GLY A 296 9.82 13.94 -0.86
CA GLY A 296 10.92 14.46 -1.68
C GLY A 296 11.51 13.39 -2.62
N LEU A 297 10.73 12.40 -3.02
CA LEU A 297 11.12 11.35 -3.96
C LEU A 297 10.52 11.61 -5.34
N CYS A 298 11.16 12.48 -6.12
CA CYS A 298 10.63 12.95 -7.41
C CYS A 298 11.18 12.15 -8.60
N PHE A 299 10.44 11.11 -9.00
CA PHE A 299 10.83 10.23 -10.11
C PHE A 299 10.64 10.84 -11.50
N GLY A 300 9.93 11.98 -11.61
CA GLY A 300 9.73 12.71 -12.87
C GLY A 300 8.42 12.34 -13.57
N GLY A 301 7.31 12.52 -12.87
CA GLY A 301 5.95 12.20 -13.31
C GLY A 301 5.59 10.72 -13.18
N ALA A 302 4.35 10.43 -13.56
CA ALA A 302 3.83 9.07 -13.68
C ALA A 302 4.78 8.14 -14.46
N LYS A 303 5.35 8.60 -15.58
CA LYS A 303 6.30 7.82 -16.39
C LYS A 303 7.53 7.38 -15.60
N GLY A 304 8.11 8.26 -14.80
CA GLY A 304 9.27 7.92 -13.97
C GLY A 304 8.91 6.93 -12.87
N MET A 305 7.72 7.08 -12.30
CA MET A 305 7.18 6.15 -11.30
C MET A 305 6.90 4.76 -11.88
N ASP A 306 6.30 4.68 -13.07
CA ASP A 306 6.05 3.42 -13.79
C ASP A 306 7.35 2.68 -14.09
N GLN A 307 8.41 3.40 -14.47
CA GLN A 307 9.74 2.82 -14.69
C GLN A 307 10.32 2.24 -13.39
N TYR A 308 10.16 2.95 -12.28
CA TYR A 308 10.62 2.52 -10.97
C TYR A 308 9.90 1.25 -10.51
N PHE A 309 8.56 1.26 -10.50
CA PHE A 309 7.77 0.08 -10.12
C PHE A 309 7.95 -1.08 -11.09
N GLY A 310 8.04 -0.82 -12.40
CA GLY A 310 8.34 -1.84 -13.39
C GLY A 310 9.65 -2.58 -13.09
N LEU A 311 10.69 -1.86 -12.66
CA LEU A 311 11.96 -2.45 -12.28
C LEU A 311 11.87 -3.24 -10.95
N ILE A 312 11.07 -2.77 -9.98
CA ILE A 312 10.75 -3.53 -8.75
C ILE A 312 10.10 -4.86 -9.11
N TYR A 313 9.06 -4.85 -9.94
CA TYR A 313 8.33 -6.06 -10.30
C TYR A 313 9.23 -7.05 -11.03
N GLN A 314 10.03 -6.58 -11.99
CA GLN A 314 11.02 -7.42 -12.67
C GLN A 314 12.02 -8.05 -11.69
N LYS A 315 12.53 -7.27 -10.72
CA LYS A 315 13.43 -7.80 -9.67
C LYS A 315 12.74 -8.91 -8.86
N ARG A 316 11.51 -8.67 -8.38
CA ARG A 316 10.76 -9.62 -7.56
C ARG A 316 10.40 -10.90 -8.32
N ASP A 317 10.00 -10.77 -9.58
CA ASP A 317 9.69 -11.91 -10.44
C ASP A 317 10.94 -12.78 -10.63
N GLN A 318 12.09 -12.17 -10.92
CA GLN A 318 13.35 -12.90 -11.04
C GLN A 318 13.81 -13.54 -9.73
N GLN A 319 13.60 -12.89 -8.58
CA GLN A 319 13.88 -13.49 -7.28
C GLN A 319 13.05 -14.75 -7.05
N ARG A 320 11.74 -14.69 -7.37
CA ARG A 320 10.85 -15.85 -7.27
C ARG A 320 11.26 -16.97 -8.23
N ASP A 321 11.72 -16.64 -9.43
CA ASP A 321 12.19 -17.64 -10.39
C ASP A 321 13.51 -18.27 -9.95
N LEU A 322 14.43 -17.50 -9.36
CA LEU A 322 15.65 -18.02 -8.74
C LEU A 322 15.33 -18.95 -7.55
N GLU A 323 14.36 -18.60 -6.70
CA GLU A 323 13.91 -19.46 -5.60
C GLU A 323 13.33 -20.78 -6.10
N LYS A 324 12.45 -20.73 -7.12
CA LYS A 324 11.91 -21.94 -7.76
C LYS A 324 13.03 -22.80 -8.35
N TRP A 325 13.97 -22.19 -9.07
CA TRP A 325 15.11 -22.88 -9.66
C TRP A 325 15.95 -23.59 -8.59
N ARG A 326 16.25 -22.91 -7.47
CA ARG A 326 17.01 -23.50 -6.36
C ARG A 326 16.25 -24.64 -5.70
N LYS A 327 14.92 -24.54 -5.59
CA LYS A 327 14.07 -25.63 -5.08
C LYS A 327 14.12 -26.85 -5.98
N LEU A 328 14.06 -26.69 -7.30
CA LEU A 328 14.20 -27.79 -8.26
C LEU A 328 15.57 -28.47 -8.16
N ALA A 329 16.65 -27.67 -8.07
CA ALA A 329 18.01 -28.20 -7.90
C ALA A 329 18.12 -29.05 -6.62
N LYS A 330 17.53 -28.58 -5.53
CA LYS A 330 17.52 -29.28 -4.24
C LYS A 330 16.77 -30.61 -4.30
N VAL A 331 15.62 -30.67 -4.98
CA VAL A 331 14.85 -31.91 -5.15
C VAL A 331 15.66 -32.98 -5.89
N ILE A 332 16.44 -32.59 -6.90
CA ILE A 332 17.32 -33.51 -7.63
C ILE A 332 18.45 -34.00 -6.73
N GLU A 333 19.09 -33.11 -5.98
CA GLU A 333 20.15 -33.47 -5.03
C GLU A 333 19.63 -34.43 -3.94
N GLU A 334 18.41 -34.20 -3.43
CA GLU A 334 17.74 -35.09 -2.48
C GLU A 334 17.42 -36.46 -3.11
N ALA A 335 16.92 -36.50 -4.35
CA ALA A 335 16.65 -37.74 -5.08
C ALA A 335 17.93 -38.57 -5.31
N GLU A 336 19.05 -37.92 -5.65
CA GLU A 336 20.36 -38.56 -5.79
C GLU A 336 20.84 -39.14 -4.46
N LYS A 337 20.67 -38.42 -3.33
CA LYS A 337 21.02 -38.90 -1.98
C LYS A 337 20.15 -40.06 -1.51
N GLU A 338 18.87 -40.06 -1.88
CA GLU A 338 17.92 -41.16 -1.60
C GLU A 338 18.21 -42.42 -2.42
N GLY A 339 19.16 -42.38 -3.36
CA GLY A 339 19.54 -43.51 -4.20
C GLY A 339 18.50 -43.83 -5.28
N LYS A 340 17.69 -42.84 -5.71
CA LYS A 340 16.78 -43.02 -6.85
C LYS A 340 17.56 -43.37 -8.11
N SER A 341 16.96 -44.19 -8.96
CA SER A 341 17.63 -44.63 -10.17
C SER A 341 17.85 -43.47 -11.14
N ALA A 342 18.89 -43.56 -11.97
CA ALA A 342 19.18 -42.54 -12.97
C ALA A 342 17.99 -42.27 -13.92
N ALA A 343 17.19 -43.30 -14.22
CA ALA A 343 15.99 -43.19 -15.06
C ALA A 343 14.82 -42.47 -14.36
N GLU A 344 14.78 -42.46 -13.03
CA GLU A 344 13.81 -41.67 -12.26
C GLU A 344 14.24 -40.21 -12.15
N ILE A 345 15.54 -39.96 -11.98
CA ILE A 345 16.11 -38.61 -11.92
C ILE A 345 16.02 -37.91 -13.29
N ASP A 346 16.24 -38.63 -14.39
CA ASP A 346 16.16 -38.06 -15.76
C ASP A 346 14.72 -37.60 -16.14
N LYS A 347 13.70 -38.15 -15.47
CA LYS A 347 12.30 -37.71 -15.63
C LYS A 347 11.97 -36.44 -14.84
N MET A 348 12.85 -36.00 -13.94
CA MET A 348 12.64 -34.77 -13.16
C MET A 348 13.02 -33.54 -13.98
N GLU A 349 12.34 -32.42 -13.74
CA GLU A 349 12.68 -31.14 -14.36
C GLU A 349 14.06 -30.67 -13.89
N ARG A 350 15.04 -30.68 -14.79
CA ARG A 350 16.43 -30.31 -14.46
C ARG A 350 16.67 -28.81 -14.65
N PRO A 351 17.16 -28.10 -13.63
CA PRO A 351 17.60 -26.73 -13.78
C PRO A 351 18.83 -26.64 -14.71
N GLU A 352 18.84 -25.69 -15.65
CA GLU A 352 20.02 -25.42 -16.50
C GLU A 352 21.22 -24.95 -15.66
N ALA A 353 22.36 -25.63 -15.80
CA ALA A 353 23.58 -25.34 -15.06
C ALA A 353 24.05 -23.88 -15.27
N GLY A 354 24.33 -23.17 -14.16
CA GLY A 354 24.86 -21.80 -14.17
C GLY A 354 23.81 -20.69 -14.37
N LYS A 355 22.53 -21.04 -14.59
CA LYS A 355 21.43 -20.07 -14.73
C LYS A 355 21.14 -19.32 -13.44
N ASP A 356 21.33 -19.97 -12.30
CA ASP A 356 21.29 -19.36 -10.96
C ASP A 356 22.22 -18.15 -10.85
N LYS A 357 23.50 -18.30 -11.25
CA LYS A 357 24.49 -17.22 -11.22
C LYS A 357 24.16 -16.09 -12.19
N VAL A 358 23.51 -16.41 -13.32
CA VAL A 358 23.01 -15.38 -14.24
C VAL A 358 21.89 -14.58 -13.58
N MET A 359 20.87 -15.25 -13.03
CA MET A 359 19.76 -14.61 -12.34
C MET A 359 20.22 -13.77 -11.14
N GLU A 360 21.16 -14.26 -10.34
CA GLU A 360 21.76 -13.52 -9.22
C GLU A 360 22.40 -12.21 -9.68
N ARG A 361 23.21 -12.24 -10.74
CA ARG A 361 23.85 -11.04 -11.29
C ARG A 361 22.82 -10.04 -11.83
N GLU A 362 21.81 -10.52 -12.53
CA GLU A 362 20.74 -9.66 -13.05
C GLU A 362 19.90 -9.02 -11.95
N ILE A 363 19.62 -9.75 -10.87
CA ILE A 363 18.93 -9.22 -9.68
C ILE A 363 19.79 -8.12 -9.04
N GLU A 364 21.10 -8.35 -8.91
CA GLU A 364 22.01 -7.38 -8.30
C GLU A 364 22.15 -6.11 -9.16
N GLU A 365 22.21 -6.25 -10.49
CA GLU A 365 22.17 -5.10 -11.40
C GLU A 365 20.88 -4.29 -11.22
N LYS A 366 19.73 -4.95 -11.10
CA LYS A 366 18.45 -4.28 -10.88
C LYS A 366 18.41 -3.55 -9.54
N LYS A 367 18.96 -4.13 -8.46
CA LYS A 367 19.07 -3.45 -7.16
C LYS A 367 19.88 -2.16 -7.27
N ARG A 368 21.09 -2.24 -7.86
CA ARG A 368 21.94 -1.06 -8.07
C ARG A 368 21.23 0.02 -8.89
N ARG A 369 20.49 -0.37 -9.93
CA ARG A 369 19.70 0.58 -10.73
C ARG A 369 18.58 1.23 -9.91
N LEU A 370 17.87 0.47 -9.08
CA LEU A 370 16.84 1.02 -8.18
C LEU A 370 17.44 2.03 -7.20
N GLU A 371 18.60 1.72 -6.61
CA GLU A 371 19.31 2.64 -5.70
C GLU A 371 19.68 3.95 -6.41
N ILE A 372 20.23 3.88 -7.62
CA ILE A 372 20.55 5.06 -8.44
C ILE A 372 19.28 5.88 -8.73
N MET A 373 18.16 5.24 -9.06
CA MET A 373 16.89 5.92 -9.32
C MET A 373 16.36 6.63 -8.07
N VAL A 374 16.40 5.98 -6.92
CA VAL A 374 15.97 6.55 -5.63
C VAL A 374 16.84 7.74 -5.26
N GLU A 375 18.17 7.62 -5.34
CA GLU A 375 19.06 8.73 -5.00
C GLU A 375 18.89 9.92 -5.96
N ALA A 376 18.70 9.68 -7.26
CA ALA A 376 18.37 10.73 -8.21
C ALA A 376 17.02 11.40 -7.88
N ALA A 377 16.01 10.62 -7.48
CA ALA A 377 14.71 11.13 -7.08
C ALA A 377 14.80 11.99 -5.81
N LYS A 378 15.61 11.58 -4.81
CA LYS A 378 15.92 12.36 -3.61
C LYS A 378 16.58 13.69 -3.95
N GLN A 379 17.54 13.72 -4.87
CA GLN A 379 18.19 14.97 -5.27
C GLN A 379 17.21 15.92 -5.96
N LYS A 380 16.35 15.42 -6.85
CA LYS A 380 15.30 16.23 -7.49
C LYS A 380 14.30 16.80 -6.49
N GLY A 381 13.89 16.01 -5.49
CA GLY A 381 12.91 16.45 -4.49
C GLY A 381 13.42 17.49 -3.49
N LYS A 382 14.71 17.86 -3.54
CA LYS A 382 15.22 19.03 -2.81
C LYS A 382 14.77 20.36 -3.40
N ASP A 383 14.28 20.36 -4.64
CA ASP A 383 13.78 21.56 -5.31
C ASP A 383 12.26 21.72 -5.07
N PRO A 384 11.81 22.78 -4.38
CA PRO A 384 10.39 23.01 -4.10
C PRO A 384 9.57 23.30 -5.37
N GLY A 385 10.19 23.89 -6.41
CA GLY A 385 9.53 24.14 -7.69
C GLY A 385 9.26 22.84 -8.45
N ILE A 386 10.17 21.86 -8.39
CA ILE A 386 9.93 20.52 -8.94
C ILE A 386 8.78 19.83 -8.21
N ARG A 387 8.79 19.85 -6.87
CA ARG A 387 7.73 19.25 -6.06
C ARG A 387 6.36 19.88 -6.32
N ALA A 388 6.31 21.20 -6.43
CA ALA A 388 5.10 21.91 -6.78
C ALA A 388 4.61 21.57 -8.19
N ALA A 389 5.50 21.56 -9.19
CA ALA A 389 5.16 21.20 -10.56
C ALA A 389 4.60 19.77 -10.66
N GLU A 390 5.24 18.81 -9.97
CA GLU A 390 4.79 17.42 -9.91
C GLU A 390 3.39 17.31 -9.31
N ALA A 391 3.10 18.08 -8.25
CA ALA A 391 1.81 18.16 -7.60
C ALA A 391 0.77 19.04 -8.33
N GLY A 392 1.12 19.60 -9.50
CA GLY A 392 0.25 20.52 -10.25
C GLY A 392 -0.01 21.87 -9.56
N ARG A 393 0.83 22.24 -8.59
CA ARG A 393 0.74 23.50 -7.85
C ARG A 393 1.48 24.63 -8.57
N ARG A 394 0.95 25.85 -8.48
CA ARG A 394 1.68 27.05 -8.91
C ARG A 394 2.82 27.32 -7.93
N TRP A 395 3.98 27.70 -8.46
CA TRP A 395 5.16 28.03 -7.68
C TRP A 395 5.89 29.21 -8.30
N LYS A 396 6.37 30.13 -7.47
CA LYS A 396 7.25 31.25 -7.86
C LYS A 396 8.51 31.23 -7.00
N LYS A 397 9.56 31.88 -7.50
CA LYS A 397 10.84 31.99 -6.78
C LYS A 397 10.62 32.58 -5.38
N GLY A 398 11.07 31.85 -4.37
CA GLY A 398 10.92 32.20 -2.96
C GLY A 398 9.79 31.46 -2.25
N ASP A 399 8.91 30.77 -2.98
CA ASP A 399 7.95 29.84 -2.38
C ASP A 399 8.67 28.61 -1.83
N GLY A 400 8.16 28.08 -0.71
CA GLY A 400 8.65 26.86 -0.08
C GLY A 400 8.13 25.59 -0.75
N PHE A 401 8.26 24.48 -0.01
CA PHE A 401 7.76 23.17 -0.43
C PHE A 401 6.24 23.11 -0.51
#